data_AF-A0A177LNE9-F1
#
_entry.id   AF-A0A177LNE9-F1
#
_cell.length_a   1.000
_cell.length_b   1.000
_cell.length_c   1.000
_cell.angle_alpha   90.00
_cell.angle_beta   90.00
_cell.angle_gamma   90.00
#
_symmetry.space_group_name_H-M   'P 1'
#
loop_
_entity.id
_entity.type
_entity.pdbx_description
1 polymer ?
#
loop_
_entity_poly.entity_id
_entity_poly.type
_entity_poly.pdbx_seq_one_letter_code
_entity_poly.pdbx_strand_id
1 'polypeptide(L)' 'MNITRTELIKICDRFLEDKISKEEMIHFATSVMFDDEDKYECEDEIVEEILSQWDNVHTQHKINKRSIQFLRDNLLKI' A
#
# COMPACT_ATOMS: atom_id res chain seq x y z
N MET A 1 -0.29 13.31 -7.89
CA MET A 1 0.83 12.35 -7.79
C MET A 1 0.26 11.00 -8.10
N ASN A 2 0.81 10.33 -9.11
CA ASN A 2 0.28 9.04 -9.50
C ASN A 2 0.86 7.97 -8.59
N ILE A 3 -0.01 7.22 -7.91
CA ILE A 3 0.37 6.05 -7.15
C ILE A 3 0.45 4.89 -8.12
N THR A 4 1.69 4.50 -8.42
CA THR A 4 1.99 3.39 -9.33
C THR A 4 2.25 2.13 -8.55
N ARG A 5 2.26 0.99 -9.25
CA ARG A 5 2.72 -0.28 -8.65
C ARG A 5 4.15 -0.18 -8.11
N THR A 6 5.00 0.61 -8.76
CA THR A 6 6.38 0.85 -8.31
C THR A 6 6.41 1.58 -6.96
N GLU A 7 5.51 2.53 -6.73
CA GLU A 7 5.40 3.20 -5.42
C GLU A 7 4.92 2.23 -4.33
N LEU A 8 3.96 1.34 -4.64
CA LEU A 8 3.56 0.30 -3.69
C LEU A 8 4.70 -0.66 -3.35
N ILE A 9 5.51 -1.07 -4.34
CA ILE A 9 6.69 -1.91 -4.12
C ILE A 9 7.68 -1.21 -3.18
N LYS A 10 7.97 0.09 -3.39
CA LYS A 10 8.86 0.86 -2.50
C LYS A 10 8.34 0.91 -1.07
N ILE A 11 7.04 1.05 -0.88
CA ILE A 11 6.43 1.04 0.46
C ILE A 11 6.56 -0.34 1.10
N CYS A 12 6.30 -1.40 0.33
CA CYS A 12 6.49 -2.77 0.79
C CYS A 12 7.95 -3.01 1.22
N ASP A 13 8.93 -2.60 0.42
CA ASP A 13 10.35 -2.76 0.76
C ASP A 13 10.72 -1.98 2.02
N ARG A 14 10.27 -0.73 2.15
CA ARG A 14 10.48 0.07 3.38
C ARG A 14 9.90 -0.61 4.61
N PHE A 15 8.72 -1.22 4.51
CA PHE A 15 8.11 -1.96 5.62
C PHE A 15 8.89 -3.24 5.95
N LEU A 16 9.34 -3.99 4.94
CA LEU A 16 10.13 -5.21 5.12
C LEU A 16 11.50 -4.95 5.74
N GLU A 17 12.09 -3.80 5.42
CA GLU A 17 13.35 -3.28 5.97
C GLU A 17 13.19 -2.57 7.32
N ASP A 18 12.01 -2.62 7.95
CA ASP A 18 11.69 -1.95 9.22
C ASP A 18 11.91 -0.41 9.20
N LYS A 19 11.89 0.22 8.01
CA LYS A 19 12.02 1.67 7.83
C LYS A 19 10.72 2.42 8.02
N ILE A 20 9.59 1.73 7.93
CA ILE A 20 8.26 2.24 8.27
C ILE A 20 7.51 1.19 9.10
N SER A 21 6.69 1.68 10.00
CA SER A 21 5.75 0.89 10.79
C SER A 21 4.52 0.49 9.97
N LYS A 22 3.73 -0.43 10.55
CA LYS A 22 2.42 -0.81 10.00
C LYS A 22 1.48 0.39 9.98
N GLU A 23 1.52 1.20 11.04
CA GLU A 23 0.69 2.39 11.22
C GLU A 23 0.99 3.44 10.14
N GLU A 24 2.27 3.66 9.81
CA GLU A 24 2.66 4.54 8.70
C GLU A 24 2.16 4.02 7.34
N MET A 25 2.19 2.70 7.14
CA MET A 25 1.70 2.07 5.91
C MET A 25 0.18 2.22 5.76
N ILE A 26 -0.57 2.08 6.86
CA ILE A 26 -2.01 2.32 6.92
C ILE A 26 -2.30 3.79 6.66
N HIS A 27 -1.61 4.70 7.35
CA HIS A 27 -1.80 6.14 7.19
C HIS A 27 -1.57 6.58 5.73
N PHE A 28 -0.55 6.02 5.07
CA PHE A 28 -0.34 6.25 3.64
C PHE A 28 -1.56 5.83 2.82
N ALA A 29 -2.08 4.61 3.04
CA ALA A 29 -3.26 4.14 2.34
C ALA A 29 -4.48 5.03 2.58
N THR A 30 -4.78 5.38 3.82
CA THR A 30 -5.88 6.29 4.17
C THR A 30 -5.73 7.64 3.49
N SER A 31 -4.51 8.20 3.44
CA SER A 31 -4.24 9.50 2.82
C SER A 31 -4.50 9.49 1.32
N VAL A 32 -4.29 8.36 0.65
CA VAL A 32 -4.59 8.21 -0.77
C VAL A 32 -6.08 7.95 -1.00
N MET A 33 -6.70 7.09 -0.18
CA MET A 33 -8.10 6.68 -0.36
C MET A 33 -9.12 7.78 0.00
N PHE A 34 -8.76 8.69 0.90
CA PHE A 34 -9.62 9.80 1.35
C PHE A 34 -9.04 11.16 0.96
N ASP A 35 -8.42 11.23 -0.21
CA ASP A 35 -7.85 12.47 -0.71
C ASP A 35 -8.91 13.42 -1.26
N ASP A 36 -9.40 14.31 -0.40
CA ASP A 36 -10.40 15.34 -0.78
C ASP A 36 -9.84 16.40 -1.75
N GLU A 37 -8.52 16.46 -1.97
CA GLU A 37 -7.86 17.49 -2.78
C GLU A 37 -7.44 16.99 -4.18
N ASP A 38 -7.83 15.77 -4.59
CA ASP A 38 -7.45 15.14 -5.87
C ASP A 38 -5.92 15.18 -6.14
N LYS A 39 -5.12 15.16 -5.07
CA LYS A 39 -3.65 15.10 -5.10
C LYS A 39 -3.12 13.75 -5.52
N TYR A 40 -3.87 12.67 -5.39
CA TYR A 40 -3.46 11.31 -5.68
C TYR A 40 -4.37 10.67 -6.74
N GLU A 41 -3.75 9.96 -7.67
CA GLU A 41 -4.45 9.18 -8.69
C GLU A 41 -3.83 7.78 -8.73
N CYS A 42 -4.65 6.73 -8.60
CA CYS A 42 -4.15 5.36 -8.72
C CYS A 42 -3.96 5.03 -10.21
N GLU A 43 -2.80 4.47 -10.55
CA GLU A 43 -2.47 4.09 -11.93
C GLU A 43 -3.45 3.04 -12.50
N ASP A 44 -3.90 2.10 -11.66
CA ASP A 44 -4.84 1.05 -12.04
C ASP A 44 -5.65 0.52 -10.84
N GLU A 45 -6.65 -0.33 -11.16
CA GLU A 45 -7.54 -0.96 -10.18
C GLU A 45 -6.79 -1.83 -9.16
N ILE A 46 -5.65 -2.43 -9.52
CA ILE A 46 -4.87 -3.27 -8.60
C ILE A 46 -4.25 -2.40 -7.51
N VAL A 47 -3.71 -1.23 -7.88
CA VAL A 47 -3.17 -0.27 -6.91
C VAL A 47 -4.25 0.17 -5.94
N GLU A 48 -5.42 0.55 -6.45
CA GLU A 48 -6.56 1.00 -5.64
C GLU A 48 -7.06 -0.12 -4.70
N GLU A 49 -7.18 -1.35 -5.19
CA GLU A 49 -7.60 -2.49 -4.38
C GLU A 49 -6.65 -2.72 -3.21
N ILE A 50 -5.34 -2.70 -3.44
CA ILE A 50 -4.33 -2.91 -2.40
C ILE A 50 -4.43 -1.82 -1.32
N LEU A 51 -4.55 -0.56 -1.73
CA LEU A 51 -4.68 0.57 -0.79
C LEU A 51 -5.96 0.46 0.03
N SER A 52 -7.08 0.09 -0.59
CA SER A 52 -8.34 -0.15 0.11
C SER A 52 -8.22 -1.26 1.17
N GLN A 53 -7.45 -2.32 0.89
CA GLN A 53 -7.19 -3.39 1.85
C GLN A 53 -6.28 -2.96 3.00
N TRP A 54 -5.34 -2.04 2.76
CA TRP A 54 -4.49 -1.50 3.81
C TRP A 54 -5.23 -0.50 4.70
N ASP A 55 -6.10 0.31 4.12
CA ASP A 55 -6.96 1.24 4.85
C ASP A 55 -8.07 0.53 5.66
N ASN A 56 -8.58 -0.59 5.17
CA ASN A 56 -9.71 -1.28 5.80
C ASN A 56 -9.34 -1.93 7.15
N VAL A 57 -9.95 -1.42 8.22
CA VAL A 57 -9.78 -1.88 9.62
C VAL A 57 -9.97 -3.40 9.78
N HIS A 58 -10.86 -4.01 9.02
CA HIS A 58 -11.10 -5.45 9.08
C HIS A 58 -9.98 -6.29 8.47
N THR A 59 -9.15 -5.73 7.59
CA THR A 59 -8.03 -6.42 6.94
C THR A 59 -6.67 -5.99 7.47
N GLN A 60 -6.56 -4.83 8.14
CA GLN A 60 -5.31 -4.31 8.71
C GLN A 60 -4.57 -5.31 9.61
N HIS A 61 -5.27 -6.18 10.35
CA HIS A 61 -4.62 -7.22 11.18
C HIS A 61 -3.77 -8.21 10.35
N LYS A 62 -4.02 -8.32 9.04
CA LYS A 62 -3.26 -9.18 8.12
C LYS A 62 -1.96 -8.55 7.64
N ILE A 63 -1.73 -7.26 7.89
CA ILE A 63 -0.48 -6.57 7.54
C ILE A 63 0.64 -7.05 8.47
N ASN A 64 1.58 -7.82 7.92
CA ASN A 64 2.78 -8.30 8.58
C ASN A 64 3.86 -8.60 7.53
N LYS A 65 5.10 -8.85 7.95
CA LYS A 65 6.22 -9.06 7.01
C LYS A 65 5.94 -10.14 5.97
N ARG A 66 5.31 -11.25 6.36
CA ARG A 66 5.05 -12.36 5.44
C ARG A 66 4.02 -12.00 4.37
N SER A 67 2.92 -11.34 4.76
CA SER A 67 1.88 -10.94 3.80
C SER A 67 2.38 -9.84 2.86
N ILE A 68 3.14 -8.87 3.37
CA ILE A 68 3.71 -7.79 2.56
C ILE A 68 4.79 -8.30 1.61
N GLN A 69 5.60 -9.27 2.05
CA GLN A 69 6.56 -9.92 1.16
C GLN A 69 5.87 -10.64 -0.01
N PHE A 70 4.80 -11.39 0.28
CA PHE A 70 4.02 -12.07 -0.76
C PHE A 70 3.40 -11.07 -1.74
N LEU A 71 2.82 -9.97 -1.23
CA LEU A 71 2.25 -8.91 -2.06
C LEU A 71 3.30 -8.28 -2.99
N ARG A 72 4.45 -7.88 -2.44
CA ARG A 72 5.56 -7.33 -3.22
C ARG A 72 6.02 -8.28 -4.32
N ASP A 73 6.18 -9.57 -3.99
CA ASP A 73 6.63 -10.58 -4.96
C ASP A 73 5.61 -10.80 -6.09
N ASN A 74 4.32 -10.60 -5.82
CA ASN A 74 3.29 -10.62 -6.87
C ASN A 74 3.32 -9.35 -7.71
N LEU A 75 3.46 -8.18 -7.09
CA LEU A 75 3.58 -6.89 -7.80
C LEU A 75 4.77 -6.87 -8.77
N LEU A 76 5.86 -7.57 -8.46
CA LEU A 76 7.04 -7.69 -9.35
C LEU A 76 6.84 -8.64 -10.54
N LYS A 77 5.80 -9.47 -10.55
CA LYS A 77 5.55 -10.48 -11.60
C LYS A 77 4.53 -10.04 -12.65
N ILE A 78 3.74 -9.00 -12.35
CA ILE A 78 2.69 -8.47 -13.22
C ILE A 78 3.26 -7.31 -14.03
#